data_AF-A0A2M7FLC8-F1
#
_entry.id   AF-A0A2M7FLC8-F1
#
_cell.length_a   1.000
_cell.length_b   1.000
_cell.length_c   1.000
_cell.angle_alpha   90.00
_cell.angle_beta   90.00
_cell.angle_gamma   90.00
#
_symmetry.space_group_name_H-M   'P 1'
#
loop_
_entity.id
_entity.type
_entity.pdbx_description
1 polymer ?
#
loop_
_entity_poly.entity_id
_entity_poly.type
_entity_poly.pdbx_seq_one_letter_code
_entity_poly.pdbx_strand_id
1 'polypeptide(L)' 'MANFQLDHKTKTDKYSYKAKKGLSRKLVEEISRQKKEPEWMLTTRLQALDQYLKMPIPTWGA' A
#
# COMPACT_ATOMS: atom_id res chain seq x y z
N MET A 1 -8.92 39.68 -13.23
CA MET A 1 -7.78 38.81 -12.86
C MET A 1 -8.29 37.37 -12.81
N ALA A 2 -7.74 36.46 -13.63
CA ALA A 2 -8.22 35.09 -13.72
C ALA A 2 -7.81 34.29 -12.47
N ASN A 3 -8.78 33.68 -11.80
CA ASN A 3 -8.57 32.88 -10.60
C ASN A 3 -8.13 31.48 -11.02
N PHE A 4 -6.82 31.22 -11.05
CA PHE A 4 -6.30 29.88 -11.30
C PHE A 4 -6.49 29.02 -10.05
N GLN A 5 -7.40 28.04 -10.10
CA GLN A 5 -7.48 26.97 -9.10
C GLN A 5 -6.31 26.01 -9.31
N LEU A 6 -5.34 26.05 -8.40
CA LEU A 6 -4.13 25.20 -8.41
C LEU A 6 -4.32 23.84 -7.70
N ASP A 7 -5.53 23.50 -7.24
CA ASP A 7 -5.77 22.24 -6.51
C ASP A 7 -6.17 21.10 -7.49
N HIS A 8 -5.19 20.34 -7.95
CA HIS A 8 -5.40 19.11 -8.72
C HIS A 8 -5.67 17.91 -7.79
N LYS A 9 -6.76 17.95 -7.02
CA LYS A 9 -7.24 16.78 -6.26
C LYS A 9 -8.02 15.83 -7.17
N THR A 10 -7.37 14.76 -7.62
CA THR A 10 -8.06 13.66 -8.30
C THR A 10 -9.03 12.97 -7.33
N LYS A 11 -10.32 12.95 -7.66
CA LYS A 11 -11.35 12.27 -6.87
C LYS A 11 -11.09 10.76 -6.79
N THR A 12 -11.17 10.19 -5.60
CA THR A 12 -10.90 8.75 -5.35
C THR A 12 -12.18 7.91 -5.25
N ASP A 13 -13.32 8.48 -5.65
CA ASP A 13 -14.66 7.89 -5.47
C ASP A 13 -14.85 6.61 -6.30
N LYS A 14 -14.05 6.43 -7.36
CA LYS A 14 -14.10 5.29 -8.28
C LYS A 14 -13.17 4.13 -7.92
N TYR A 15 -12.46 4.19 -6.78
CA TYR A 15 -11.52 3.12 -6.42
C TYR A 15 -12.28 1.87 -5.98
N SER A 16 -11.91 0.71 -6.53
CA SER A 16 -12.51 -0.58 -6.19
C SER A 16 -12.23 -1.01 -4.75
N TYR A 17 -11.15 -0.50 -4.16
CA TYR A 17 -10.76 -0.76 -2.78
C TYR A 17 -9.99 0.44 -2.21
N LYS A 18 -10.26 0.76 -0.94
CA LYS A 18 -9.50 1.75 -0.16
C LYS A 18 -8.89 1.04 1.05
N ALA A 19 -7.58 0.81 1.00
CA ALA A 19 -6.84 0.23 2.10
C ALA A 19 -6.89 1.13 3.34
N LYS A 20 -6.87 0.51 4.52
CA LYS A 20 -6.65 1.25 5.78
C LYS A 20 -5.24 1.84 5.81
N LYS A 21 -5.06 2.94 6.54
CA LYS A 21 -3.73 3.54 6.74
C LYS A 21 -2.81 2.58 7.50
N GLY A 22 -1.53 2.59 7.12
CA GLY A 22 -0.48 1.80 7.75
C GLY A 22 -0.30 0.42 7.12
N LEU A 23 0.91 -0.13 7.26
CA LEU A 23 1.26 -1.45 6.77
C LEU A 23 1.15 -2.46 7.93
N SER A 24 0.35 -3.51 7.75
CA SER A 24 0.15 -4.54 8.76
C SER A 24 -0.07 -5.91 8.12
N ARG A 25 0.21 -6.99 8.87
CA ARG A 25 -0.07 -8.37 8.45
C ARG A 25 -1.51 -8.56 7.96
N LYS A 26 -2.49 -8.07 8.73
CA LYS A 26 -3.91 -8.18 8.38
C LYS A 26 -4.24 -7.52 7.03
N LEU A 27 -3.62 -6.37 6.75
CA LEU A 27 -3.82 -5.70 5.46
C LEU A 27 -3.23 -6.53 4.30
N VAL A 28 -2.06 -7.13 4.49
CA VAL A 28 -1.43 -8.00 3.49
C VAL A 28 -2.28 -9.23 3.21
N GLU A 29 -2.79 -9.89 4.26
CA GLU A 29 -3.71 -11.04 4.15
C GLU A 29 -5.01 -10.65 3.43
N GLU A 30 -5.59 -9.49 3.77
CA GLU A 30 -6.78 -8.97 3.12
C GLU A 30 -6.58 -8.72 1.63
N ILE A 31 -5.46 -8.08 1.25
CA ILE A 31 -5.10 -7.82 -0.15
C ILE A 31 -4.92 -9.13 -0.93
N SER A 32 -4.19 -10.10 -0.37
CA SER A 32 -3.97 -11.41 -1.00
C SER A 32 -5.28 -12.13 -1.27
N ARG A 33 -6.19 -12.13 -0.28
CA ARG A 33 -7.53 -12.73 -0.41
C ARG A 33 -8.36 -12.03 -1.48
N GLN A 34 -8.39 -10.70 -1.49
CA GLN A 34 -9.15 -9.93 -2.50
C GLN A 34 -8.66 -10.22 -3.92
N LYS A 35 -7.35 -10.39 -4.10
CA LYS A 35 -6.72 -10.70 -5.38
C LYS A 35 -6.79 -12.18 -5.76
N LYS A 36 -7.32 -13.04 -4.89
CA LYS A 36 -7.37 -14.50 -5.09
C LYS A 36 -5.98 -15.08 -5.40
N GLU A 37 -4.97 -14.57 -4.70
CA GLU A 37 -3.59 -15.02 -4.87
C GLU A 37 -3.41 -16.43 -4.32
N PRO A 38 -2.53 -17.25 -4.93
CA PRO A 38 -2.18 -18.57 -4.41
C PRO A 38 -1.40 -18.46 -3.08
N GLU A 39 -1.42 -19.53 -2.27
CA GLU A 39 -0.84 -19.52 -0.91
C GLU A 39 0.65 -19.13 -0.86
N TRP A 40 1.43 -19.53 -1.87
CA TRP A 40 2.84 -19.18 -1.94
C TRP A 40 3.07 -17.67 -2.08
N MET A 41 2.17 -16.94 -2.73
CA MET A 41 2.22 -15.49 -2.84
C MET A 41 1.94 -14.82 -1.49
N LEU A 42 0.93 -15.29 -0.75
CA LEU A 42 0.66 -14.80 0.61
C LEU A 42 1.88 -14.98 1.50
N THR A 43 2.46 -16.18 1.48
CA THR A 43 3.67 -16.51 2.26
C THR A 43 4.82 -15.58 1.91
N THR A 44 5.09 -15.37 0.61
CA THR A 44 6.15 -14.48 0.13
C THR A 44 5.92 -13.03 0.59
N ARG A 45 4.68 -12.53 0.51
CA ARG A 45 4.35 -11.18 0.98
C ARG A 45 4.56 -11.01 2.49
N LEU A 46 4.18 -12.02 3.27
CA LEU A 46 4.36 -11.99 4.73
C LEU A 46 5.84 -12.04 5.11
N GLN A 47 6.66 -12.83 4.41
CA GLN A 47 8.11 -12.84 4.57
C GLN A 47 8.75 -11.49 4.21
N ALA A 48 8.32 -10.87 3.11
CA ALA A 48 8.79 -9.56 2.70
C ALA A 48 8.41 -8.47 3.73
N LEU A 49 7.20 -8.53 4.30
CA LEU A 49 6.78 -7.63 5.36
C LEU A 49 7.67 -7.78 6.61
N ASP A 50 7.89 -9.01 7.06
CA ASP A 50 8.74 -9.30 8.22
C ASP A 50 10.18 -8.80 7.99
N GLN A 51 10.73 -9.02 6.80
CA GLN A 51 12.04 -8.51 6.44
C GLN A 51 12.08 -6.97 6.42
N TYR A 52 11.09 -6.32 5.82
CA TYR A 52 10.98 -4.86 5.77
C TYR A 52 10.97 -4.25 7.19
N LEU A 53 10.23 -4.84 8.12
CA LEU A 53 10.15 -4.36 9.51
C LEU A 53 11.48 -4.52 10.28
N LYS A 54 12.36 -5.42 9.85
CA LYS A 54 13.69 -5.64 10.43
C LYS A 54 14.77 -4.78 9.81
N MET A 55 14.55 -4.28 8.60
CA MET A 55 15.55 -3.49 7.88
C MET A 55 15.62 -2.06 8.43
N PRO A 56 16.82 -1.50 8.63
CA PRO A 56 16.96 -0.08 8.91
C PRO A 56 16.54 0.73 7.68
N ILE A 57 16.04 1.95 7.92
CA ILE A 57 15.77 2.89 6.84
C ILE A 57 17.12 3.25 6.19
N PRO A 58 17.25 3.15 4.85
CA PRO A 58 18.47 3.52 4.17
C PRO A 58 18.79 5.00 4.39
N THR A 59 20.07 5.32 4.57
CA THR A 59 20.56 6.70 4.79
C THR A 59 20.80 7.48 3.50
N TRP A 60 20.68 6.83 2.35
CA TRP A 60 20.90 7.43 1.03
C TRP A 60 19.57 7.75 0.37
N GLY A 61 19.52 8.85 -0.39
CA GLY A 61 18.32 9.27 -1.15
C GLY A 61 17.22 9.96 -0.34
N ALA A 62 17.53 10.47 0.85
CA ALA A 62 16.67 11.33 1.64
C ALA A 62 16.71 12.79 1.16
#